data_AF-A0A7D5RLI3-F1
#
_entry.id   AF-A0A7D5RLI3-F1
#
_cell.length_a   1.000
_cell.length_b   1.000
_cell.length_c   1.000
_cell.angle_alpha   90.00
_cell.angle_beta   90.00
_cell.angle_gamma   90.00
#
_symmetry.space_group_name_H-M   'P 1'
#
loop_
_entity.id
_entity.type
_entity.pdbx_description
1 polymer ?
#
loop_
_entity_poly.entity_id
_entity_poly.type
_entity_poly.pdbx_seq_one_letter_code
_entity_poly.pdbx_strand_id
1 'polypeptide(L)'
;MSADAQKIQNLKSIVIYSTLGLGTATGLFFLARYFYKKTRANVSQRRSLEVGDPATFAKQLKMAFDNDNYMGWGTNEKMVLQVFNEIPSKTMYTKVQKEYASLYGRSLNADLEEELSSEEYNELIRILNAKSDGKEGE
;
A
#
# COMPACT_ATOMS: atom_id res chain seq x y z
N MET A 1 32.43 -2.82 -54.90
CA MET A 1 31.98 -3.30 -53.58
C MET A 1 30.75 -2.49 -53.19
N SER A 2 29.62 -3.16 -52.95
CA SER A 2 28.27 -2.55 -52.90
C SER A 2 28.07 -1.62 -51.68
N ALA A 3 27.42 -0.48 -51.90
CA ALA A 3 26.99 0.50 -50.89
C ALA A 3 26.11 -0.11 -49.78
N ASP A 4 25.49 -1.27 -50.03
CA ASP A 4 24.68 -2.00 -49.05
C ASP A 4 25.52 -2.58 -47.91
N ALA A 5 26.77 -2.99 -48.20
CA ALA A 5 27.67 -3.56 -47.20
C ALA A 5 28.13 -2.50 -46.18
N GLN A 6 28.20 -1.23 -46.59
CA GLN A 6 28.59 -0.11 -45.73
C GLN A 6 27.43 0.34 -44.83
N LYS A 7 26.19 0.25 -45.32
CA LYS A 7 24.97 0.51 -44.53
C LYS A 7 24.75 -0.54 -43.45
N ILE A 8 25.08 -1.80 -43.72
CA ILE A 8 24.97 -2.93 -42.77
C ILE A 8 26.04 -2.85 -41.66
N GLN A 9 27.24 -2.33 -41.95
CA GLN A 9 28.28 -2.08 -40.93
C GLN A 9 27.86 -0.97 -39.96
N ASN A 10 27.28 0.13 -40.45
CA ASN A 10 26.81 1.25 -39.60
C ASN A 10 25.59 0.89 -38.73
N LEU A 11 24.74 -0.05 -39.17
CA LEU A 11 23.60 -0.54 -38.38
C LEU A 11 24.03 -1.40 -37.18
N LYS A 12 25.12 -2.17 -37.29
CA LYS A 12 25.64 -2.97 -36.16
C LYS A 12 26.20 -2.08 -35.03
N SER A 13 26.70 -0.89 -35.34
CA SER A 13 27.23 0.04 -34.34
C SER A 13 26.15 0.85 -33.61
N ILE A 14 25.03 1.17 -34.26
CA ILE A 14 23.90 1.92 -33.66
C ILE A 14 23.14 1.11 -32.59
N VAL A 15 23.05 -0.21 -32.75
CA VAL A 15 22.41 -1.10 -31.76
C VAL A 15 23.27 -1.29 -30.51
N ILE A 16 24.59 -1.06 -30.60
CA ILE A 16 25.53 -1.24 -29.49
C ILE A 16 25.69 0.02 -28.64
N TYR A 17 25.36 1.22 -29.15
CA TYR A 17 25.39 2.44 -28.33
C TYR A 17 24.07 2.74 -27.61
N SER A 18 22.95 2.20 -28.07
CA SER A 18 21.70 2.22 -27.29
C SER A 18 21.80 1.37 -26.02
N THR A 19 22.69 0.37 -25.97
CA THR A 19 22.98 -0.43 -24.77
C THR A 19 23.92 0.25 -23.76
N LEU A 20 24.64 1.32 -24.13
CA LEU A 20 25.59 2.00 -23.23
C LEU A 20 25.14 3.38 -22.72
N GLY A 21 24.32 4.13 -23.45
CA GLY A 21 23.99 5.52 -23.07
C GLY A 21 22.58 5.76 -22.51
N LEU A 22 21.55 5.10 -23.07
CA LEU A 22 20.15 5.40 -22.74
C LEU A 22 19.41 4.20 -22.11
N GLY A 23 19.80 2.97 -22.47
CA GLY A 23 19.29 1.75 -21.84
C GLY A 23 19.77 1.57 -20.39
N THR A 24 20.93 2.11 -20.02
CA THR A 24 21.44 2.04 -18.65
C THR A 24 20.64 2.95 -17.72
N ALA A 25 20.41 4.23 -18.07
CA ALA A 25 19.65 5.13 -17.19
C ALA A 25 18.18 4.70 -17.02
N THR A 26 17.50 4.34 -18.12
CA THR A 26 16.12 3.83 -18.05
C THR A 26 16.05 2.43 -17.45
N GLY A 27 16.96 1.53 -17.83
CA GLY A 27 17.03 0.17 -17.29
C GLY A 27 17.36 0.15 -15.79
N LEU A 28 18.33 0.95 -15.33
CA LEU A 28 18.65 1.12 -13.92
C LEU A 28 17.50 1.79 -13.17
N PHE A 29 16.80 2.77 -13.76
CA PHE A 29 15.63 3.38 -13.14
C PHE A 29 14.48 2.37 -12.97
N PHE A 30 14.20 1.54 -13.98
CA PHE A 30 13.17 0.49 -13.91
C PHE A 30 13.57 -0.66 -12.99
N LEU A 31 14.83 -1.10 -13.01
CA LEU A 31 15.35 -2.12 -12.09
C LEU A 31 15.38 -1.61 -10.64
N ALA A 32 15.84 -0.38 -10.41
CA ALA A 32 15.76 0.26 -9.10
C ALA A 32 14.31 0.37 -8.64
N ARG A 33 13.38 0.85 -9.47
CA ARG A 33 11.94 0.90 -9.15
C ARG A 33 11.34 -0.49 -8.86
N TYR A 34 11.76 -1.51 -9.60
CA TYR A 34 11.30 -2.89 -9.41
C TYR A 34 11.82 -3.50 -8.10
N PHE A 35 13.11 -3.33 -7.77
CA PHE A 35 13.71 -3.86 -6.54
C PHE A 35 13.41 -3.01 -5.30
N TYR A 36 13.21 -1.70 -5.43
CA TYR A 36 12.86 -0.80 -4.33
C TYR A 36 11.48 -1.11 -3.74
N LYS A 37 10.54 -1.62 -4.56
CA LYS A 37 9.26 -2.16 -4.06
C LYS A 37 9.44 -3.41 -3.19
N LYS A 38 10.55 -4.16 -3.32
CA LYS A 38 10.74 -5.47 -2.67
C LYS A 38 11.55 -5.41 -1.35
N THR A 39 12.34 -4.37 -1.12
CA THR A 39 13.14 -4.21 0.12
C THR A 39 12.34 -3.70 1.32
N ARG A 40 11.19 -3.04 1.11
CA ARG A 40 10.30 -2.62 2.21
C ARG A 40 9.47 -3.78 2.81
N ALA A 41 9.48 -4.97 2.21
CA ALA A 41 8.69 -6.10 2.69
C ALA A 41 9.27 -6.78 3.95
N ASN A 42 10.59 -6.77 4.15
CA ASN A 42 11.22 -7.43 5.32
C ASN A 42 11.22 -6.57 6.59
N VAL A 43 11.22 -5.23 6.46
CA VAL A 43 11.10 -4.33 7.62
C VAL A 43 9.67 -4.30 8.16
N SER A 44 8.67 -4.41 7.28
CA SER A 44 7.26 -4.47 7.68
C SER A 44 6.88 -5.83 8.29
N GLN A 45 7.50 -6.93 7.87
CA GLN A 45 7.27 -8.25 8.50
C GLN A 45 7.71 -8.32 9.97
N ARG A 46 8.83 -7.68 10.35
CA ARG A 46 9.30 -7.68 11.75
C ARG A 46 8.45 -6.81 12.68
N ARG A 47 7.91 -5.68 12.19
CA ARG A 47 7.01 -4.81 12.97
C ARG A 47 5.60 -5.38 13.12
N SER A 48 5.09 -6.08 12.11
CA SER A 48 3.76 -6.70 12.19
C SER A 48 3.65 -7.90 13.15
N LEU A 49 4.71 -8.21 13.90
CA LEU A 49 4.71 -9.21 14.96
C LEU A 49 4.44 -8.61 16.35
N GLU A 50 4.44 -7.28 16.48
CA GLU A 50 4.01 -6.61 17.72
C GLU A 50 2.49 -6.41 17.69
N VAL A 51 1.81 -6.97 18.70
CA VAL A 51 0.39 -6.70 18.96
C VAL A 51 0.24 -5.21 19.24
N GLY A 52 -0.58 -4.51 18.42
CA GLY A 52 -0.78 -3.06 18.51
C GLY A 52 0.02 -2.21 17.50
N ASP A 53 0.75 -2.81 16.55
CA ASP A 53 1.42 -2.09 15.46
C ASP A 53 0.40 -1.54 14.42
N PRO A 54 0.54 -0.28 13.94
CA PRO A 54 -0.37 0.29 12.95
C PRO A 54 -0.52 -0.54 11.66
N ALA A 55 0.54 -1.21 11.21
CA ALA A 55 0.48 -2.04 10.02
C ALA A 55 -0.33 -3.32 10.24
N THR A 56 -0.38 -3.84 11.46
CA THR A 56 -1.23 -4.99 11.82
C THR A 56 -2.70 -4.62 11.70
N PHE A 57 -3.12 -3.48 12.27
CA PHE A 57 -4.50 -2.99 12.12
C PHE A 57 -4.85 -2.71 10.66
N ALA A 58 -3.94 -2.11 9.88
CA ALA A 58 -4.15 -1.86 8.46
C ALA A 58 -4.39 -3.17 7.68
N LYS A 59 -3.61 -4.22 7.97
CA LYS A 59 -3.79 -5.54 7.37
C LYS A 59 -5.11 -6.18 7.78
N GLN A 60 -5.49 -6.09 9.05
CA GLN A 60 -6.77 -6.63 9.54
C GLN A 60 -7.96 -5.94 8.86
N LEU A 61 -7.92 -4.61 8.69
CA LEU A 61 -8.95 -3.88 7.96
C LEU A 61 -9.01 -4.32 6.50
N LYS A 62 -7.86 -4.44 5.82
CA LYS A 62 -7.84 -4.93 4.44
C LYS A 62 -8.40 -6.35 4.33
N MET A 63 -8.05 -7.24 5.25
CA MET A 63 -8.62 -8.60 5.29
C MET A 63 -10.13 -8.58 5.55
N ALA A 64 -10.65 -7.61 6.30
CA ALA A 64 -12.07 -7.47 6.53
C ALA A 64 -12.81 -6.99 5.28
N PHE A 65 -12.24 -6.05 4.53
CA PHE A 65 -12.79 -5.59 3.24
C PHE A 65 -12.70 -6.67 2.16
N ASP A 66 -11.57 -7.38 2.11
CA ASP A 66 -11.34 -8.48 1.16
C ASP A 66 -11.95 -9.80 1.64
N ASN A 67 -12.77 -9.82 2.71
CA ASN A 67 -13.39 -11.04 3.22
C ASN A 67 -14.59 -11.44 2.35
N ASP A 68 -14.26 -11.72 1.11
CA ASP A 68 -15.12 -12.21 0.07
C ASP A 68 -15.57 -13.64 0.41
N ASN A 69 -16.89 -13.85 0.33
CA ASN A 69 -17.41 -15.19 0.12
C ASN A 69 -16.88 -15.76 -1.21
N TYR A 70 -17.14 -17.03 -1.51
CA TYR A 70 -16.65 -17.72 -2.72
C TYR A 70 -16.86 -16.94 -4.05
N MET A 71 -17.77 -15.97 -4.07
CA MET A 71 -18.13 -15.16 -5.23
C MET A 71 -17.42 -13.81 -5.33
N GLY A 72 -16.57 -13.45 -4.37
CA GLY A 72 -15.86 -12.19 -4.44
C GLY A 72 -16.67 -10.98 -3.96
N TRP A 73 -17.73 -11.17 -3.16
CA TRP A 73 -18.59 -10.09 -2.68
C TRP A 73 -18.71 -10.05 -1.14
N GLY A 74 -18.64 -8.84 -0.59
CA GLY A 74 -19.05 -8.51 0.77
C GLY A 74 -17.88 -8.09 1.67
N THR A 75 -18.21 -7.42 2.78
CA THR A 75 -17.25 -6.99 3.79
C THR A 75 -17.54 -7.71 5.11
N ASN A 76 -16.53 -7.90 5.96
CA ASN A 76 -16.71 -8.40 7.32
C ASN A 76 -16.82 -7.22 8.30
N GLU A 77 -18.00 -6.63 8.40
CA GLU A 77 -18.25 -5.41 9.18
C GLU A 77 -17.95 -5.63 10.67
N LYS A 78 -18.20 -6.85 11.17
CA LYS A 78 -17.85 -7.24 12.56
C LYS A 78 -16.36 -7.15 12.82
N MET A 79 -15.53 -7.60 11.88
CA MET A 79 -14.08 -7.51 11.99
C MET A 79 -13.62 -6.04 11.89
N VAL A 80 -14.23 -5.23 11.02
CA VAL A 80 -13.95 -3.79 10.96
C VAL A 80 -14.23 -3.14 12.32
N LEU A 81 -15.42 -3.38 12.89
CA LEU A 81 -15.80 -2.87 14.21
C LEU A 81 -14.84 -3.34 15.31
N GLN A 82 -14.45 -4.61 15.31
CA GLN A 82 -13.50 -5.14 16.28
C GLN A 82 -12.16 -4.40 16.20
N VAL A 83 -11.60 -4.24 15.00
CA VAL A 83 -10.33 -3.51 14.81
C VAL A 83 -10.44 -2.05 15.26
N PHE A 84 -11.55 -1.38 14.95
CA PHE A 84 -11.79 -0.01 15.43
C PHE A 84 -11.87 0.06 16.96
N ASN A 85 -12.42 -0.95 17.64
CA ASN A 85 -12.41 -1.01 19.09
C ASN A 85 -10.99 -1.23 19.65
N GLU A 86 -10.19 -2.08 19.03
CA GLU A 86 -8.81 -2.39 19.43
C GLU A 86 -7.82 -1.25 19.21
N ILE A 87 -8.06 -0.36 18.23
CA ILE A 87 -7.21 0.82 18.02
C ILE A 87 -7.27 1.73 19.26
N PRO A 88 -6.14 1.97 19.97
CA PRO A 88 -6.17 2.59 21.30
C PRO A 88 -6.48 4.10 21.31
N SER A 89 -6.16 4.83 20.25
CA SER A 89 -6.28 6.29 20.21
C SER A 89 -6.47 6.84 18.80
N LYS A 90 -6.84 8.13 18.68
CA LYS A 90 -6.96 8.81 17.37
C LYS A 90 -5.58 8.95 16.72
N THR A 91 -4.55 9.20 17.51
CA THR A 91 -3.15 9.23 17.05
C THR A 91 -2.73 7.88 16.47
N MET A 92 -3.13 6.77 17.10
CA MET A 92 -2.88 5.44 16.54
C MET A 92 -3.66 5.25 15.23
N TYR A 93 -4.94 5.63 15.18
CA TYR A 93 -5.74 5.59 13.96
C TYR A 93 -5.09 6.35 12.80
N THR A 94 -4.55 7.56 13.04
CA THR A 94 -3.81 8.31 12.01
C THR A 94 -2.58 7.56 11.51
N LYS A 95 -1.87 6.81 12.36
CA LYS A 95 -0.77 5.94 11.94
C LYS A 95 -1.29 4.77 11.09
N VAL A 96 -2.42 4.17 11.47
CA VAL A 96 -3.06 3.09 10.70
C VAL A 96 -3.43 3.58 9.30
N GLN A 97 -4.04 4.76 9.16
CA GLN A 97 -4.38 5.34 7.85
C GLN A 97 -3.13 5.52 6.97
N LYS A 98 -2.02 6.01 7.53
CA LYS A 98 -0.76 6.18 6.81
C LYS A 98 -0.16 4.84 6.36
N GLU A 99 -0.14 3.85 7.24
CA GLU A 99 0.36 2.51 6.89
C GLU A 99 -0.54 1.83 5.85
N TYR A 100 -1.86 1.92 5.99
CA TYR A 100 -2.82 1.40 5.01
C TYR A 100 -2.56 1.99 3.61
N ALA A 101 -2.43 3.32 3.52
CA ALA A 101 -2.09 3.99 2.26
C ALA A 101 -0.72 3.57 1.73
N SER A 102 0.29 3.37 2.59
CA SER A 102 1.59 2.89 2.16
C SER A 102 1.58 1.43 1.68
N LEU A 103 0.71 0.58 2.23
CA LEU A 103 0.63 -0.85 1.90
C LEU A 103 -0.19 -1.08 0.63
N TYR A 104 -1.31 -0.39 0.48
CA TYR A 104 -2.31 -0.68 -0.56
C TYR A 104 -2.43 0.41 -1.62
N GLY A 105 -1.80 1.57 -1.43
CA GLY A 105 -1.85 2.67 -2.38
C GLY A 105 -3.22 3.35 -2.48
N ARG A 106 -4.09 3.12 -1.50
CA ARG A 106 -5.44 3.70 -1.39
C ARG A 106 -5.67 4.29 0.00
N SER A 107 -6.58 5.26 0.10
CA SER A 107 -6.97 5.84 1.38
C SER A 107 -7.83 4.83 2.15
N LEU A 108 -7.54 4.64 3.44
CA LEU A 108 -8.41 3.83 4.31
C LEU A 108 -9.84 4.39 4.36
N ASN A 109 -10.01 5.70 4.35
CA ASN A 109 -11.35 6.30 4.38
C ASN A 109 -12.13 6.03 3.09
N ALA A 110 -11.45 5.99 1.94
CA ALA A 110 -12.11 5.69 0.67
C ALA A 110 -12.64 4.26 0.66
N ASP A 111 -11.83 3.30 1.12
CA ASP A 111 -12.27 1.91 1.21
C ASP A 111 -13.37 1.75 2.28
N LEU A 112 -13.31 2.45 3.41
CA LEU A 112 -14.41 2.43 4.39
C LEU A 112 -15.72 2.98 3.83
N GLU A 113 -15.69 4.00 2.97
CA GLU A 113 -16.87 4.60 2.33
C GLU A 113 -17.43 3.74 1.19
N GLU A 114 -16.57 2.99 0.50
CA GLU A 114 -16.96 2.04 -0.54
C GLU A 114 -17.56 0.75 0.04
N GLU A 115 -16.99 0.27 1.16
CA GLU A 115 -17.32 -1.04 1.74
C GLU A 115 -18.46 -1.02 2.76
N LEU A 116 -18.74 0.13 3.38
CA LEU A 116 -19.72 0.23 4.48
C LEU A 116 -20.92 1.09 4.11
N SER A 117 -22.07 0.76 4.69
CA SER A 117 -23.22 1.66 4.68
C SER A 117 -22.95 2.92 5.49
N SER A 118 -23.73 3.98 5.26
CA SER A 118 -23.62 5.21 6.03
C SER A 118 -23.86 5.01 7.54
N GLU A 119 -24.71 4.05 7.92
CA GLU A 119 -24.98 3.75 9.33
C GLU A 119 -23.77 3.13 10.03
N GLU A 120 -23.13 2.15 9.39
CA GLU A 120 -21.92 1.48 9.87
C GLU A 120 -20.74 2.45 9.92
N TYR A 121 -20.54 3.24 8.87
CA TYR A 121 -19.50 4.27 8.86
C TYR A 121 -19.68 5.26 10.02
N ASN A 122 -20.91 5.72 10.27
CA ASN A 122 -21.21 6.61 11.40
C ASN A 122 -20.96 5.95 12.76
N GLU A 123 -21.13 4.63 12.89
CA GLU A 123 -20.72 3.89 14.08
C GLU A 123 -19.21 3.93 14.31
N LEU A 124 -18.42 3.70 13.26
CA LEU A 124 -16.96 3.81 13.34
C LEU A 124 -16.50 5.21 13.73
N ILE A 125 -17.12 6.25 13.18
CA ILE A 125 -16.84 7.64 13.56
C ILE A 125 -17.16 7.90 15.04
N ARG A 126 -18.27 7.33 15.57
CA ARG A 126 -18.60 7.43 17.00
C ARG A 126 -17.54 6.76 17.87
N ILE A 127 -17.10 5.55 17.51
CA ILE A 127 -16.03 4.82 18.22
C ILE A 127 -14.74 5.64 18.20
N LEU A 128 -14.34 6.16 17.03
CA LEU A 128 -13.13 6.96 16.90
C LEU A 128 -13.21 8.26 17.70
N ASN A 129 -14.37 8.93 17.72
CA ASN A 129 -14.57 10.16 18.46
C ASN A 129 -14.50 9.98 19.98
N ALA A 130 -14.96 8.83 20.47
CA ALA A 130 -14.89 8.45 21.89
C ALA A 130 -13.45 8.16 22.36
N LYS A 131 -12.52 7.88 21.45
CA LYS A 131 -11.10 7.69 21.80
C LYS A 131 -10.45 9.02 22.13
N SER A 132 -9.73 9.08 23.24
CA SER A 132 -8.92 10.23 23.63
C SER A 132 -7.45 9.99 23.27
N ASP A 133 -6.73 11.07 22.97
CA ASP A 133 -5.27 11.02 22.73
C ASP A 133 -4.45 11.20 24.00
N GLY A 134 -5.09 11.13 25.18
CA GLY A 134 -4.44 11.46 26.44
C GLY A 134 -3.85 12.87 26.38
N LYS A 135 -4.71 13.89 26.27
CA LYS A 135 -4.32 15.20 26.79
C LYS A 135 -4.69 15.19 28.27
N GLU A 136 -3.67 15.07 29.12
CA GLU A 136 -3.72 15.52 30.50
C GLU A 136 -4.39 16.89 30.53
N GLY A 137 -5.30 17.09 31.48
CA GLY A 137 -6.12 18.29 31.57
C GLY A 137 -5.30 19.58 31.48
N GLU A 138 -5.83 20.54 30.71
CA GLU A 138 -5.55 21.96 30.92
C GLU A 138 -6.28 22.46 32.18
#